data_AF-A0A0F9CAP8-F1
#
_entry.id   AF-A0A0F9CAP8-F1
#
_cell.length_a   1.000
_cell.length_b   1.000
_cell.length_c   1.000
_cell.angle_alpha   90.00
_cell.angle_beta   90.00
_cell.angle_gamma   90.00
#
_symmetry.space_group_name_H-M   'P 1'
#
loop_
_entity.id
_entity.type
_entity.pdbx_description
1 polymer ?
#
loop_
_entity_poly.entity_id
_entity_poly.type
_entity_poly.pdbx_seq_one_letter_code
_entity_poly.pdbx_strand_id
1 'polypeptide(L)'
;YATVPIGDREYDEVPHIWDMSQYLFQDLLNDEIEEDERYADFPDPDSGYTLKIRFDEGRIGSSRPFAEASRIDFIDRDRPYTDKELKKVPDLDELLNIYSYEKLERIFLGVDEEEEQKDDDRSTRRRSSDDDNDRDDDRQQAAGRRSRRGKEDDDDDDDRSRRSRGRSRDDDDDDDPPTRRRDRDDDGDGKDDDRSQRTTRRSRDDDDDDRPARRSRSKDDDDGDDDRPARRSRGGKSKDDCPSGFRFGVDTDDNDECDDCPVWEACIDAKEARGSK
;
A
#
# COMPACT_ATOMS: atom_id res chain seq x y z
N TYR A 1 -4.04 -2.30 -4.95
CA TYR A 1 -4.42 -1.99 -6.34
C TYR A 1 -3.19 -1.88 -7.22
N ALA A 2 -3.25 -2.29 -8.48
CA ALA A 2 -2.24 -1.89 -9.47
C ALA A 2 -2.71 -0.58 -10.12
N THR A 3 -1.94 0.50 -9.97
CA THR A 3 -2.34 1.84 -10.44
C THR A 3 -1.22 2.49 -11.24
N VAL A 4 -1.58 3.44 -12.09
CA VAL A 4 -0.63 4.31 -12.78
C VAL A 4 -0.91 5.73 -12.29
N PRO A 5 0.01 6.35 -11.53
CA PRO A 5 -0.13 7.75 -11.15
C PRO A 5 0.01 8.61 -12.39
N ILE A 6 -0.84 9.64 -12.51
CA ILE A 6 -0.88 10.54 -13.67
C ILE A 6 -0.50 11.94 -13.19
N GLY A 7 0.52 12.53 -13.82
CA GLY A 7 0.99 13.88 -13.46
C GLY A 7 1.51 14.02 -12.03
N ASP A 8 1.92 12.92 -11.39
CA ASP A 8 2.60 12.94 -10.09
C ASP A 8 4.03 13.47 -10.25
N ARG A 9 4.58 14.08 -9.20
CA ARG A 9 5.93 14.68 -9.23
C ARG A 9 7.02 13.71 -8.79
N GLU A 10 6.66 12.75 -7.94
CA GLU A 10 7.57 11.80 -7.32
C GLU A 10 7.58 10.47 -8.09
N TYR A 11 6.43 10.09 -8.65
CA TYR A 11 6.28 8.82 -9.34
C TYR A 11 6.17 8.99 -10.85
N ASP A 12 6.95 8.18 -11.57
CA ASP A 12 6.80 8.02 -13.02
C ASP A 12 5.45 7.37 -13.35
N GLU A 13 4.90 7.70 -14.53
CA GLU A 13 3.67 7.14 -15.08
C GLU A 13 3.86 5.69 -15.56
N VAL A 14 4.23 4.82 -14.62
CA VAL A 14 4.38 3.37 -14.78
C VAL A 14 3.46 2.63 -13.81
N PRO A 15 3.18 1.33 -14.01
CA PRO A 15 2.39 0.58 -13.03
C PRO A 15 3.10 0.49 -11.68
N HIS A 16 2.39 0.88 -10.62
CA HIS A 16 2.80 0.76 -9.22
C HIS A 16 1.79 -0.08 -8.45
N ILE A 17 2.26 -0.67 -7.35
CA ILE A 17 1.37 -1.28 -6.36
C ILE A 17 0.99 -0.22 -5.35
N TRP A 18 -0.29 0.08 -5.32
CA TRP A 18 -0.89 0.98 -4.37
C TRP A 18 -1.55 0.17 -3.25
N ASP A 19 -0.91 0.17 -2.10
CA ASP A 19 -1.40 -0.41 -0.86
C ASP A 19 -2.06 0.69 -0.02
N MET A 20 -3.36 0.56 0.22
CA MET A 20 -4.12 1.50 1.02
C MET A 20 -5.19 0.77 1.82
N SER A 21 -5.44 1.27 3.04
CA SER A 21 -6.44 0.71 3.94
C SER A 21 -7.82 0.69 3.32
N GLN A 22 -8.53 -0.43 3.52
CA GLN A 22 -9.92 -0.56 3.12
C GLN A 22 -10.78 0.58 3.69
N TYR A 23 -10.62 0.86 4.99
CA TYR A 23 -11.40 1.89 5.67
C TYR A 23 -11.13 3.31 5.15
N LEU A 24 -9.89 3.60 4.74
CA LEU A 24 -9.48 4.97 4.37
C LEU A 24 -9.75 5.32 2.91
N PHE A 25 -10.14 4.34 2.09
CA PHE A 25 -10.34 4.54 0.65
C PHE A 25 -11.44 3.65 0.08
N GLN A 26 -11.38 2.34 0.36
CA GLN A 26 -12.27 1.38 -0.29
C GLN A 26 -13.73 1.58 0.08
N ASP A 27 -14.01 1.90 1.34
CA ASP A 27 -15.37 2.11 1.81
C ASP A 27 -16.00 3.29 1.06
N LEU A 28 -15.28 4.42 0.94
CA LEU A 28 -15.73 5.57 0.13
C LEU A 28 -15.88 5.22 -1.35
N LEU A 29 -14.97 4.43 -1.93
CA LEU A 29 -15.07 3.99 -3.31
C LEU A 29 -16.32 3.13 -3.55
N ASN A 30 -16.62 2.22 -2.61
CA ASN A 30 -17.81 1.38 -2.69
C ASN A 30 -19.08 2.23 -2.58
N ASP A 31 -19.13 3.18 -1.65
CA ASP A 31 -20.26 4.08 -1.48
C ASP A 31 -20.56 4.84 -2.79
N GLU A 32 -19.55 5.42 -3.44
CA GLU A 32 -19.70 6.14 -4.71
C GLU A 32 -20.17 5.24 -5.87
N ILE A 33 -19.73 3.98 -5.90
CA ILE A 33 -20.16 2.99 -6.90
C ILE A 33 -21.59 2.49 -6.62
N GLU A 34 -21.97 2.35 -5.35
CA GLU A 34 -23.34 2.00 -4.95
C GLU A 34 -24.32 3.14 -5.27
N GLU A 35 -23.89 4.40 -5.16
CA GLU A 35 -24.70 5.55 -5.56
C GLU A 35 -24.91 5.62 -7.08
N ASP A 36 -23.88 5.27 -7.87
CA ASP A 36 -23.96 5.24 -9.33
C ASP A 36 -23.27 4.00 -9.92
N GLU A 37 -24.08 2.98 -10.22
CA GLU A 37 -23.64 1.69 -10.78
C GLU A 37 -22.83 1.84 -12.08
N ARG A 38 -22.93 2.96 -12.79
CA ARG A 38 -22.16 3.23 -14.01
C ARG A 38 -20.66 3.34 -13.76
N TYR A 39 -20.22 3.54 -12.53
CA TYR A 39 -18.81 3.57 -12.17
C TYR A 39 -18.25 2.20 -11.79
N ALA A 40 -19.07 1.15 -11.74
CA ALA A 40 -18.63 -0.20 -11.37
C ALA A 40 -17.58 -0.79 -12.33
N ASP A 41 -17.57 -0.35 -13.59
CA ASP A 41 -16.62 -0.76 -14.64
C ASP A 41 -15.37 0.14 -14.70
N PHE A 42 -15.12 0.99 -13.70
CA PHE A 42 -13.94 1.85 -13.66
C PHE A 42 -12.58 1.13 -13.85
N PRO A 43 -12.36 -0.11 -13.35
CA PRO A 43 -11.05 -0.74 -13.51
C PRO A 43 -10.87 -1.38 -14.90
N ASP A 44 -11.90 -1.36 -15.75
CA ASP A 44 -11.82 -1.95 -17.09
C ASP A 44 -10.74 -1.25 -17.93
N PRO A 45 -9.84 -2.00 -18.60
CA PRO A 45 -8.74 -1.41 -19.36
C PRO A 45 -9.19 -0.72 -20.67
N ASP A 46 -10.35 -1.10 -21.21
CA ASP A 46 -10.86 -0.63 -22.49
C ASP A 46 -11.84 0.54 -22.34
N SER A 47 -12.82 0.45 -21.43
CA SER A 47 -13.89 1.44 -21.25
C SER A 47 -14.03 2.02 -19.84
N GLY A 48 -13.08 1.74 -18.94
CA GLY A 48 -13.13 2.22 -17.57
C GLY A 48 -12.76 3.71 -17.40
N TYR A 49 -12.77 4.15 -16.15
CA TYR A 49 -12.51 5.52 -15.74
C TYR A 49 -11.10 5.68 -15.16
N THR A 50 -10.71 6.93 -14.97
CA THR A 50 -9.53 7.34 -14.19
C THR A 50 -10.03 7.94 -12.88
N LEU A 51 -9.51 7.46 -11.75
CA LEU A 51 -9.87 7.99 -10.44
C LEU A 51 -9.05 9.24 -10.13
N LYS A 52 -9.73 10.34 -9.80
CA LYS A 52 -9.13 11.53 -9.21
C LYS A 52 -9.52 11.60 -7.75
N ILE A 53 -8.54 11.31 -6.90
CA ILE A 53 -8.77 11.18 -5.46
C ILE A 53 -8.23 12.44 -4.76
N ARG A 54 -9.01 12.98 -3.82
CA ARG A 54 -8.55 13.99 -2.86
C ARG A 54 -8.38 13.34 -1.50
N PHE A 55 -7.25 13.64 -0.85
CA PHE A 55 -6.95 13.20 0.50
C PHE A 55 -7.02 14.38 1.46
N ASP A 56 -7.62 14.14 2.62
CA ASP A 56 -7.57 15.00 3.78
C ASP A 56 -6.72 14.34 4.89
N GLU A 57 -6.28 15.16 5.84
CA GLU A 57 -5.47 14.72 6.97
C GLU A 57 -6.35 14.21 8.12
N GLY A 58 -6.40 12.90 8.31
CA GLY A 58 -7.05 12.25 9.44
C GLY A 58 -6.12 12.12 10.65
N ARG A 59 -6.66 12.14 11.88
CA ARG A 59 -5.88 11.95 13.11
C ARG A 59 -6.68 11.20 14.18
N ILE A 60 -6.10 10.13 14.72
CA ILE A 60 -6.70 9.38 15.85
C ILE A 60 -6.05 9.85 17.14
N GLY A 61 -6.75 10.66 17.94
CA GLY A 61 -6.22 11.20 19.19
C GLY A 61 -4.95 12.03 18.98
N SER A 62 -3.87 11.68 19.69
CA SER A 62 -2.56 12.36 19.58
C SER A 62 -1.57 11.65 18.64
N SER A 63 -2.04 10.72 17.79
CA SER A 63 -1.18 9.99 16.86
C SER A 63 -0.66 10.87 15.70
N ARG A 64 0.25 10.31 14.91
CA ARG A 64 0.69 10.92 13.65
C ARG A 64 -0.51 10.98 12.69
N PRO A 65 -0.61 12.06 11.89
CA PRO A 65 -1.66 12.14 10.91
C PRO A 65 -1.52 11.08 9.82
N PHE A 66 -2.65 10.70 9.22
CA PHE A 66 -2.72 9.79 8.09
C PHE A 66 -3.55 10.42 6.97
N ALA A 67 -3.35 9.98 5.74
CA ALA A 67 -4.16 10.40 4.60
C ALA A 67 -5.47 9.58 4.58
N GLU A 68 -6.60 10.28 4.51
CA GLU A 68 -7.94 9.70 4.38
C GLU A 68 -8.55 10.23 3.09
N ALA A 69 -9.10 9.35 2.25
CA ALA A 69 -9.76 9.78 1.03
C ALA A 69 -11.04 10.52 1.41
N SER A 70 -11.18 11.77 0.95
CA SER A 70 -12.36 12.59 1.24
C SER A 70 -13.29 12.74 0.06
N ARG A 71 -12.78 12.57 -1.16
CA ARG A 71 -13.57 12.62 -2.39
C ARG A 71 -12.92 11.84 -3.52
N ILE A 72 -13.74 11.10 -4.25
CA ILE A 72 -13.35 10.36 -5.44
C ILE A 72 -14.16 10.93 -6.62
N ASP A 73 -13.48 11.47 -7.62
CA ASP A 73 -14.08 11.92 -8.86
C ASP A 73 -13.72 10.91 -9.98
N PHE A 74 -14.70 10.39 -10.71
CA PHE A 74 -14.49 9.51 -11.86
C PHE A 74 -14.36 10.34 -13.14
N ILE A 75 -13.25 10.18 -13.86
CA ILE A 75 -12.95 10.93 -15.10
C ILE A 75 -12.86 9.94 -16.26
N ASP A 76 -13.54 10.25 -17.36
CA ASP A 76 -13.43 9.47 -18.60
C ASP A 76 -11.96 9.34 -19.04
N ARG A 77 -11.54 8.13 -19.39
CA ARG A 77 -10.17 7.89 -19.84
C ARG A 77 -10.00 8.37 -21.29
N ASP A 78 -8.92 9.11 -21.56
CA ASP A 78 -8.63 9.63 -22.91
C ASP A 78 -8.33 8.52 -23.93
N ARG A 79 -7.71 7.43 -23.49
CA ARG A 79 -7.39 6.26 -24.33
C ARG A 79 -7.44 4.96 -23.53
N PRO A 80 -7.84 3.84 -24.15
CA PRO A 80 -7.72 2.53 -23.54
C PRO A 80 -6.26 2.14 -23.30
N TYR A 81 -6.02 1.25 -22.34
CA TYR A 81 -4.70 0.68 -22.10
C TYR A 81 -4.33 -0.31 -23.19
N THR A 82 -3.08 -0.27 -23.63
CA THR A 82 -2.58 -1.22 -24.62
C THR A 82 -2.07 -2.50 -23.95
N ASP A 83 -2.12 -3.64 -24.65
CA ASP A 83 -1.57 -4.92 -24.16
C ASP A 83 -0.11 -4.83 -23.69
N LYS A 84 0.66 -3.89 -24.27
CA LYS A 84 2.06 -3.67 -23.89
C LYS A 84 2.19 -3.00 -22.52
N GLU A 85 1.23 -2.16 -22.15
CA GLU A 85 1.16 -1.52 -20.83
C GLU A 85 0.67 -2.53 -19.79
N LEU A 86 -0.34 -3.34 -20.13
CA LEU A 86 -0.86 -4.39 -19.25
C LEU A 86 0.20 -5.45 -18.91
N LYS A 87 1.08 -5.80 -19.84
CA LYS A 87 2.21 -6.74 -19.58
C LYS A 87 3.25 -6.22 -18.59
N LYS A 88 3.25 -4.92 -18.26
CA LYS A 88 4.15 -4.35 -17.26
C LYS A 88 3.56 -4.44 -15.84
N VAL A 89 2.26 -4.71 -15.72
CA VAL A 89 1.61 -4.87 -14.42
C VAL A 89 2.17 -6.14 -13.76
N PRO A 90 2.71 -6.06 -12.54
CA PRO A 90 3.21 -7.23 -11.83
C PRO A 90 2.06 -8.18 -11.49
N ASP A 91 2.35 -9.48 -11.47
CA ASP A 91 1.40 -10.49 -11.01
C ASP A 91 1.24 -10.39 -9.48
N LEU A 92 0.01 -10.14 -9.02
CA LEU A 92 -0.27 -9.96 -7.60
C LEU A 92 -0.11 -11.26 -6.81
N ASP A 93 -0.32 -12.42 -7.43
CA ASP A 93 -0.14 -13.72 -6.77
C ASP A 93 1.34 -14.00 -6.51
N GLU A 94 2.23 -13.52 -7.39
CA GLU A 94 3.69 -13.66 -7.23
C GLU A 94 4.27 -12.70 -6.19
N LEU A 95 3.55 -11.63 -5.81
CA LEU A 95 3.98 -10.70 -4.76
C LEU A 95 3.80 -11.26 -3.35
N LEU A 96 2.98 -12.30 -3.17
CA LEU A 96 2.72 -12.89 -1.87
C LEU A 96 3.81 -13.91 -1.50
N ASN A 97 4.62 -13.56 -0.49
CA ASN A 97 5.57 -14.48 0.11
C ASN A 97 4.85 -15.49 1.01
N ILE A 98 4.47 -16.64 0.44
CA ILE A 98 3.86 -17.73 1.20
C ILE A 98 4.95 -18.59 1.84
N TYR A 99 5.20 -18.37 3.12
CA TYR A 99 6.14 -19.18 3.90
C TYR A 99 5.52 -20.52 4.33
N SER A 100 6.35 -21.56 4.43
CA SER A 100 5.94 -22.81 5.06
C SER A 100 5.65 -22.60 6.54
N TYR A 101 4.82 -23.47 7.12
CA TYR A 101 4.48 -23.42 8.54
C TYR A 101 5.73 -23.40 9.43
N GLU A 102 6.71 -24.26 9.15
CA GLU A 102 7.98 -24.35 9.88
C GLU A 102 8.80 -23.06 9.82
N LYS A 103 8.77 -22.35 8.69
CA LYS A 103 9.44 -21.05 8.55
C LYS A 103 8.69 -19.95 9.31
N LEU A 104 7.36 -19.95 9.25
CA LEU A 104 6.55 -19.01 10.05
C LEU A 104 6.73 -19.22 11.55
N GLU A 105 6.79 -20.47 12.02
CA GLU A 105 7.03 -20.81 13.42
C GLU A 105 8.40 -20.29 13.89
N ARG A 106 9.46 -20.47 13.08
CA ARG A 106 10.79 -19.93 13.40
C ARG A 106 10.82 -18.41 13.49
N ILE A 107 10.23 -17.72 12.51
CA ILE A 107 10.10 -16.25 12.52
C ILE A 107 9.30 -15.81 13.76
N PHE A 108 8.20 -16.50 14.06
CA PHE A 108 7.35 -16.19 15.20
C PHE A 108 8.05 -16.41 16.56
N LEU A 109 8.89 -17.43 16.68
CA LEU A 109 9.68 -17.73 17.88
C LEU A 109 10.98 -16.91 17.97
N GLY A 110 11.31 -16.10 16.94
CA GLY A 110 12.52 -15.29 16.89
C GLY A 110 13.80 -16.13 16.77
N VAL A 111 13.72 -17.30 16.12
CA VAL A 111 14.89 -18.11 15.80
C VAL A 111 15.47 -17.57 14.49
N ASP A 112 16.59 -16.84 14.56
CA ASP A 112 17.24 -16.25 13.40
C ASP A 112 17.68 -17.34 12.39
N GLU A 113 17.38 -17.11 11.10
CA GLU A 113 17.67 -18.06 9.99
C GLU A 113 19.18 -18.23 9.70
N GLU A 114 20.08 -17.57 10.44
CA GLU A 114 21.52 -17.58 10.17
C GLU A 114 22.23 -18.91 10.49
N GLU A 115 21.58 -19.86 11.18
CA GLU A 115 22.23 -21.14 11.53
C GLU A 115 22.08 -22.27 10.49
N GLU A 116 21.36 -22.08 9.38
CA GLU A 116 21.07 -23.18 8.42
C GLU A 116 21.92 -23.23 7.15
N GLN A 117 23.18 -22.78 7.21
CA GLN A 117 24.18 -23.10 6.18
C GLN A 117 25.45 -23.73 6.76
N LYS A 118 25.36 -25.03 7.03
CA LYS A 118 26.38 -26.09 6.85
C LYS A 118 26.04 -27.27 7.75
N ASP A 119 25.24 -28.23 7.28
CA ASP A 119 25.40 -29.63 7.76
C ASP A 119 24.68 -30.69 6.91
N ASP A 120 24.36 -30.39 5.64
CA ASP A 120 23.69 -31.36 4.76
C ASP A 120 24.66 -32.09 3.80
N ASP A 121 25.84 -32.48 4.32
CA ASP A 121 26.75 -33.40 3.61
C ASP A 121 27.45 -34.39 4.55
N ARG A 122 26.67 -35.09 5.38
CA ARG A 122 27.13 -36.38 5.95
C ARG A 122 26.13 -37.48 5.70
N SER A 123 26.29 -38.03 4.49
CA SER A 123 25.89 -39.37 4.08
C SER A 123 25.93 -40.39 5.24
N THR A 124 24.75 -40.87 5.63
CA THR A 124 24.38 -42.30 5.69
C THR A 124 25.53 -43.34 5.61
N ARG A 125 26.43 -43.36 6.61
CA ARG A 125 27.20 -44.57 6.92
C ARG A 125 26.43 -45.43 7.91
N ARG A 126 25.58 -46.27 7.32
CA ARG A 126 25.09 -47.53 7.87
C ARG A 126 26.23 -48.24 8.61
N ARG A 127 26.14 -48.33 9.93
CA ARG A 127 26.76 -49.39 10.71
C ARG A 127 25.65 -50.21 11.33
N SER A 128 25.45 -51.35 10.68
CA SER A 128 24.87 -52.57 11.20
C SER A 128 25.33 -52.81 12.65
N SER A 129 24.36 -52.96 13.55
CA SER A 129 24.53 -53.79 14.73
C SER A 129 23.36 -54.76 14.73
N ASP A 130 23.73 -56.02 14.60
CA ASP A 130 22.95 -57.21 14.94
C ASP A 130 22.19 -57.00 16.25
N ASP A 131 20.89 -57.31 16.25
CA ASP A 131 20.29 -57.93 17.42
C ASP A 131 19.20 -58.90 16.96
N ASP A 132 19.50 -60.17 17.21
CA ASP A 132 18.67 -61.34 17.00
C ASP A 132 17.42 -61.24 17.89
N ASN A 133 16.25 -61.41 17.29
CA ASN A 133 15.21 -62.19 17.96
C ASN A 133 14.29 -62.84 16.94
N ASP A 134 14.63 -64.10 16.68
CA ASP A 134 13.72 -65.17 16.30
C ASP A 134 12.35 -65.02 16.97
N ARG A 135 11.30 -64.94 16.15
CA ARG A 135 10.07 -65.68 16.40
C ARG A 135 9.33 -65.91 15.09
N ASP A 136 9.48 -67.15 14.63
CA ASP A 136 8.50 -67.92 13.88
C ASP A 136 7.06 -67.49 14.18
N ASP A 137 6.25 -67.27 13.15
CA ASP A 137 5.09 -68.15 12.90
C ASP A 137 4.45 -67.85 11.53
N ASP A 138 4.63 -68.79 10.61
CA ASP A 138 3.61 -69.35 9.73
C ASP A 138 2.31 -68.54 9.46
N ARG A 139 2.13 -68.08 8.21
CA ARG A 139 1.19 -68.70 7.25
C ARG A 139 0.87 -67.82 6.04
N GLN A 140 1.30 -68.34 4.89
CA GLN A 140 0.50 -68.64 3.70
C GLN A 140 -0.50 -67.59 3.18
N GLN A 141 -0.18 -67.13 1.97
CA GLN A 141 -1.03 -67.15 0.76
C GLN A 141 -2.50 -66.70 0.90
N ALA A 142 -2.87 -65.68 0.14
CA ALA A 142 -3.56 -65.89 -1.14
C ALA A 142 -4.35 -64.66 -1.59
N ALA A 143 -4.33 -64.48 -2.90
CA ALA A 143 -5.20 -63.61 -3.67
C ALA A 143 -6.69 -63.73 -3.30
N GLY A 144 -7.42 -62.62 -3.37
CA GLY A 144 -8.86 -62.62 -3.18
C GLY A 144 -9.55 -61.35 -3.68
N ARG A 145 -9.71 -61.24 -5.01
CA ARG A 145 -10.77 -60.42 -5.62
C ARG A 145 -12.15 -60.84 -5.08
N ARG A 146 -13.00 -59.88 -4.69
CA ARG A 146 -14.47 -59.78 -4.90
C ARG A 146 -15.09 -58.87 -3.82
N SER A 147 -15.71 -57.75 -4.19
CA SER A 147 -17.13 -57.58 -4.57
C SER A 147 -18.09 -57.47 -3.39
N ARG A 148 -19.08 -56.57 -3.55
CA ARG A 148 -20.32 -56.29 -2.77
C ARG A 148 -20.19 -55.00 -1.97
N ARG A 149 -20.90 -53.91 -2.31
CA ARG A 149 -22.37 -53.72 -2.46
C ARG A 149 -23.11 -54.03 -1.15
N GLY A 150 -23.56 -52.98 -0.46
CA GLY A 150 -24.74 -53.03 0.40
C GLY A 150 -24.69 -52.15 1.65
N LYS A 151 -25.82 -51.47 1.90
CA LYS A 151 -26.30 -50.75 3.11
C LYS A 151 -25.74 -49.35 3.33
N GLU A 152 -26.51 -48.25 3.26
CA GLU A 152 -27.92 -47.96 3.62
C GLU A 152 -28.30 -48.33 5.07
N ASP A 153 -28.66 -47.27 5.80
CA ASP A 153 -29.33 -47.14 7.10
C ASP A 153 -28.53 -47.57 8.34
N ASP A 154 -28.27 -46.66 9.28
CA ASP A 154 -29.25 -46.30 10.31
C ASP A 154 -28.72 -45.22 11.27
N ASP A 155 -29.67 -44.51 11.85
CA ASP A 155 -29.59 -43.48 12.87
C ASP A 155 -28.73 -43.85 14.10
N ASP A 156 -27.99 -42.88 14.62
CA ASP A 156 -27.88 -42.71 16.08
C ASP A 156 -27.64 -41.24 16.43
N ASP A 157 -28.75 -40.61 16.82
CA ASP A 157 -28.82 -39.62 17.89
C ASP A 157 -27.77 -39.90 18.98
N ASP A 158 -27.08 -38.89 19.51
CA ASP A 158 -27.44 -38.31 20.80
C ASP A 158 -26.34 -37.36 21.33
N ASP A 159 -26.84 -36.22 21.78
CA ASP A 159 -26.48 -35.59 23.04
C ASP A 159 -25.25 -34.64 23.21
N ARG A 160 -25.60 -33.43 23.69
CA ARG A 160 -24.85 -32.45 24.52
C ARG A 160 -23.82 -31.57 23.78
N SER A 161 -23.96 -30.25 23.73
CA SER A 161 -24.35 -29.38 24.84
C SER A 161 -24.77 -27.98 24.36
N ARG A 162 -25.99 -27.64 24.74
CA ARG A 162 -26.51 -26.27 24.77
C ARG A 162 -25.70 -25.47 25.80
N ARG A 163 -24.96 -24.44 25.36
CA ARG A 163 -24.54 -23.33 26.23
C ARG A 163 -25.40 -22.12 25.98
N SER A 164 -26.58 -22.17 26.56
CA SER A 164 -27.40 -21.02 26.93
C SER A 164 -26.60 -20.13 27.88
N ARG A 165 -26.08 -19.00 27.37
CA ARG A 165 -25.74 -17.84 28.20
C ARG A 165 -26.85 -16.82 28.03
N GLY A 166 -27.87 -16.97 28.87
CA GLY A 166 -28.76 -15.88 29.20
C GLY A 166 -27.94 -14.76 29.85
N ARG A 167 -28.07 -13.55 29.31
CA ARG A 167 -27.83 -12.33 30.05
C ARG A 167 -29.18 -11.67 30.23
N SER A 168 -29.56 -11.58 31.50
CA SER A 168 -30.70 -10.87 32.04
C SER A 168 -30.85 -9.51 31.37
N ARG A 169 -32.04 -9.27 30.82
CA ARG A 169 -32.61 -7.93 30.73
C ARG A 169 -33.36 -7.75 32.04
N ASP A 170 -32.68 -7.16 33.00
CA ASP A 170 -33.32 -6.61 34.18
C ASP A 170 -34.12 -5.39 33.75
N ASP A 171 -35.40 -5.43 34.13
CA ASP A 171 -36.30 -4.30 34.27
C ASP A 171 -35.63 -3.20 35.12
N ASP A 172 -35.51 -2.00 34.57
CA ASP A 172 -35.59 -0.78 35.37
C ASP A 172 -36.53 0.19 34.64
N ASP A 173 -37.76 0.17 35.14
CA ASP A 173 -38.70 1.28 35.14
C ASP A 173 -37.98 2.56 35.59
N ASP A 174 -37.88 3.55 34.69
CA ASP A 174 -37.89 4.95 35.11
C ASP A 174 -38.73 5.76 34.11
N ASP A 175 -39.98 5.96 34.54
CA ASP A 175 -40.87 7.08 34.22
C ASP A 175 -40.09 8.41 34.12
N ASP A 176 -39.88 8.93 32.91
CA ASP A 176 -39.61 10.36 32.73
C ASP A 176 -40.76 11.02 31.92
N PRO A 177 -41.47 12.00 32.52
CA PRO A 177 -42.74 12.51 32.00
C PRO A 177 -42.62 13.35 30.72
N PRO A 178 -43.72 13.48 29.94
CA PRO A 178 -43.75 14.27 28.72
C PRO A 178 -43.62 15.77 29.04
N THR A 179 -42.47 16.37 28.72
CA THR A 179 -42.32 17.82 28.72
C THR A 179 -43.01 18.43 27.50
N ARG A 180 -44.29 18.74 27.71
CA ARG A 180 -44.95 20.00 27.35
C ARG A 180 -44.56 20.64 26.01
N ARG A 181 -45.49 20.47 25.07
CA ARG A 181 -46.02 21.50 24.17
C ARG A 181 -45.59 22.92 24.54
N ARG A 182 -44.89 23.58 23.61
CA ARG A 182 -44.99 25.01 23.43
C ARG A 182 -45.56 25.25 22.05
N ASP A 183 -46.88 25.41 22.04
CA ASP A 183 -47.59 26.23 21.08
C ASP A 183 -46.87 27.58 21.01
N ARG A 184 -46.38 27.93 19.82
CA ARG A 184 -46.16 29.30 19.40
C ARG A 184 -46.86 29.47 18.07
N ASP A 185 -48.15 29.74 18.20
CA ASP A 185 -48.87 30.63 17.30
C ASP A 185 -48.06 31.94 17.23
N ASP A 186 -47.54 32.27 16.05
CA ASP A 186 -47.22 33.66 15.70
C ASP A 186 -47.79 33.91 14.31
N ASP A 187 -48.98 34.49 14.35
CA ASP A 187 -49.73 35.06 13.25
C ASP A 187 -48.90 36.14 12.53
N GLY A 188 -48.54 35.86 11.29
CA GLY A 188 -47.86 36.78 10.39
C GLY A 188 -48.56 36.87 9.04
N ASP A 189 -49.81 37.30 9.08
CA ASP A 189 -50.70 37.60 7.97
C ASP A 189 -50.08 38.59 6.95
N GLY A 190 -50.15 38.21 5.67
CA GLY A 190 -50.49 39.11 4.57
C GLY A 190 -49.41 40.06 4.04
N LYS A 191 -48.98 39.82 2.80
CA LYS A 191 -49.53 40.53 1.63
C LYS A 191 -48.93 40.08 0.30
N ASP A 192 -49.84 39.71 -0.59
CA ASP A 192 -49.72 39.83 -2.03
C ASP A 192 -49.08 41.18 -2.42
N ASP A 193 -48.16 41.17 -3.39
CA ASP A 193 -48.27 42.09 -4.53
C ASP A 193 -47.31 41.67 -5.66
N ASP A 194 -47.96 41.12 -6.69
CA ASP A 194 -47.64 41.23 -8.10
C ASP A 194 -46.82 42.48 -8.46
N ARG A 195 -45.60 42.30 -8.95
CA ARG A 195 -45.03 43.26 -9.91
C ARG A 195 -44.02 42.65 -10.87
N SER A 196 -44.58 42.30 -12.02
CA SER A 196 -43.92 42.34 -13.32
C SER A 196 -43.06 43.60 -13.59
N GLN A 197 -42.18 43.47 -14.59
CA GLN A 197 -41.38 44.48 -15.32
C GLN A 197 -39.90 44.58 -14.88
N ARG A 198 -38.95 44.02 -15.64
CA ARG A 198 -38.39 44.50 -16.92
C ARG A 198 -37.70 45.87 -16.80
N THR A 199 -36.37 45.88 -16.66
CA THR A 199 -35.45 46.93 -17.18
C THR A 199 -34.00 46.39 -17.19
N THR A 200 -33.45 46.07 -18.36
CA THR A 200 -32.43 46.85 -19.11
C THR A 200 -31.05 46.99 -18.46
N ARG A 201 -30.07 46.38 -19.13
CA ARG A 201 -28.79 46.97 -19.58
C ARG A 201 -28.12 48.04 -18.69
N ARG A 202 -26.98 47.70 -18.11
CA ARG A 202 -25.70 48.46 -18.10
C ARG A 202 -24.59 47.40 -18.03
N SER A 203 -23.76 47.16 -19.04
CA SER A 203 -22.72 48.01 -19.64
C SER A 203 -21.73 48.58 -18.63
N ARG A 204 -20.50 48.06 -18.75
CA ARG A 204 -19.23 48.78 -18.95
C ARG A 204 -18.46 49.33 -17.75
N ASP A 205 -17.16 48.98 -17.79
CA ASP A 205 -15.96 49.74 -17.42
C ASP A 205 -15.85 50.06 -15.91
N ASP A 206 -14.74 49.97 -15.18
CA ASP A 206 -13.30 49.87 -15.37
C ASP A 206 -12.77 49.24 -14.07
N ASP A 207 -11.65 48.50 -14.10
CA ASP A 207 -10.52 48.77 -13.19
C ASP A 207 -9.40 47.75 -13.46
N ASP A 208 -8.38 48.29 -14.12
CA ASP A 208 -6.98 47.89 -14.10
C ASP A 208 -6.51 47.40 -12.72
N ASP A 209 -5.69 46.35 -12.67
CA ASP A 209 -4.27 46.52 -12.31
C ASP A 209 -3.46 45.20 -12.26
N ASP A 210 -2.28 45.30 -12.86
CA ASP A 210 -1.04 44.57 -12.57
C ASP A 210 -0.93 43.05 -12.77
N ARG A 211 -0.67 42.67 -14.04
CA ARG A 211 0.15 41.50 -14.39
C ARG A 211 1.58 41.93 -14.75
N PRO A 212 2.62 41.58 -13.98
CA PRO A 212 3.99 41.72 -14.46
C PRO A 212 4.37 40.56 -15.38
N ALA A 213 4.44 40.85 -16.67
CA ALA A 213 5.11 40.04 -17.68
C ALA A 213 6.63 40.07 -17.47
N ARG A 214 7.26 38.89 -17.32
CA ARG A 214 8.71 38.71 -17.48
C ARG A 214 8.92 37.66 -18.58
N ARG A 215 9.10 38.13 -19.81
CA ARG A 215 10.40 38.33 -20.49
C ARG A 215 11.11 37.01 -20.79
N SER A 216 10.73 36.43 -21.92
CA SER A 216 11.58 35.58 -22.75
C SER A 216 12.82 36.38 -23.19
N ARG A 217 14.00 35.82 -22.92
CA ARG A 217 15.26 36.20 -23.58
C ARG A 217 15.77 34.97 -24.30
N SER A 218 15.72 35.05 -25.62
CA SER A 218 16.39 34.15 -26.54
C SER A 218 17.75 34.75 -26.90
N LYS A 219 18.70 33.85 -27.19
CA LYS A 219 19.75 33.96 -28.23
C LYS A 219 20.94 34.90 -28.00
N ASP A 220 22.13 34.29 -27.97
CA ASP A 220 23.22 34.37 -28.98
C ASP A 220 24.49 33.76 -28.33
N ASP A 221 25.02 32.66 -28.87
CA ASP A 221 26.27 32.57 -29.66
C ASP A 221 27.55 32.75 -28.80
N ASP A 222 28.33 31.67 -28.62
CA ASP A 222 29.80 31.78 -28.59
C ASP A 222 30.45 30.42 -28.93
N ASP A 223 31.07 30.39 -30.11
CA ASP A 223 32.04 29.41 -30.59
C ASP A 223 33.39 29.59 -29.87
N GLY A 224 34.07 28.49 -29.52
CA GLY A 224 35.50 28.52 -29.19
C GLY A 224 35.95 27.28 -28.42
N ASP A 225 36.38 26.20 -29.09
CA ASP A 225 37.76 25.90 -29.52
C ASP A 225 38.63 25.23 -28.43
N ASP A 226 39.50 24.36 -28.93
CA ASP A 226 40.42 23.42 -28.29
C ASP A 226 41.01 23.78 -26.91
N ASP A 227 40.98 22.80 -25.99
CA ASP A 227 42.22 22.22 -25.48
C ASP A 227 41.97 20.95 -24.66
N ARG A 228 42.39 19.81 -25.21
CA ARG A 228 42.59 18.55 -24.49
C ARG A 228 43.88 18.63 -23.67
N PRO A 229 43.85 18.50 -22.33
CA PRO A 229 45.01 18.01 -21.61
C PRO A 229 44.94 16.48 -21.49
N ALA A 230 46.09 15.89 -21.77
CA ALA A 230 46.34 14.47 -21.85
C ALA A 230 45.93 13.68 -20.59
N ARG A 231 45.46 12.46 -20.87
CA ARG A 231 45.42 11.30 -19.98
C ARG A 231 46.55 11.32 -18.94
N ARG A 232 46.18 11.34 -17.66
CA ARG A 232 47.04 10.88 -16.56
C ARG A 232 46.44 9.63 -15.94
N SER A 233 47.19 8.56 -16.14
CA SER A 233 47.27 7.30 -15.40
C SER A 233 46.28 7.06 -14.26
N ARG A 234 45.55 5.94 -14.42
CA ARG A 234 45.05 5.04 -13.38
C ARG A 234 45.96 5.05 -12.14
N GLY A 235 45.56 5.79 -11.11
CA GLY A 235 45.98 5.60 -9.72
C GLY A 235 44.86 4.85 -9.02
N GLY A 236 45.18 3.75 -8.33
CA GLY A 236 44.19 2.99 -7.58
C GLY A 236 43.47 3.89 -6.59
N LYS A 237 42.13 3.85 -6.60
CA LYS A 237 41.26 4.56 -5.67
C LYS A 237 41.65 4.11 -4.26
N SER A 238 42.35 4.95 -3.50
CA SER A 238 42.57 4.74 -2.07
C SER A 238 41.20 4.59 -1.42
N LYS A 239 41.07 3.74 -0.41
CA LYS A 239 39.82 3.56 0.35
C LYS A 239 39.41 4.82 1.14
N ASP A 240 40.20 5.88 1.07
CA ASP A 240 40.12 7.06 1.93
C ASP A 240 39.75 8.36 1.18
N ASP A 241 39.34 8.28 -0.09
CA ASP A 241 38.98 9.45 -0.90
C ASP A 241 37.45 9.56 -1.09
N CYS A 242 36.87 10.71 -0.73
CA CYS A 242 35.45 11.00 -0.93
C CYS A 242 35.12 11.13 -2.43
N PRO A 243 34.09 10.44 -2.96
CA PRO A 243 33.69 10.50 -4.37
C PRO A 243 33.35 11.91 -4.88
N SER A 244 32.80 12.75 -4.01
CA SER A 244 32.42 14.14 -4.31
C SER A 244 33.58 15.14 -4.20
N GLY A 245 34.78 14.68 -3.83
CA GLY A 245 35.97 15.54 -3.71
C GLY A 245 36.08 16.33 -2.40
N PHE A 246 35.19 16.09 -1.42
CA PHE A 246 35.27 16.64 -0.06
C PHE A 246 36.29 15.90 0.82
N ARG A 247 36.60 16.42 2.01
CA ARG A 247 37.54 15.77 2.93
C ARG A 247 36.86 14.62 3.67
N PHE A 248 37.27 13.40 3.30
CA PHE A 248 36.79 12.17 3.94
C PHE A 248 37.06 12.17 5.45
N GLY A 249 36.02 11.87 6.24
CA GLY A 249 36.08 11.86 7.71
C GLY A 249 36.16 13.23 8.39
N VAL A 250 35.88 14.32 7.67
CA VAL A 250 35.77 15.68 8.23
C VAL A 250 34.43 16.30 7.86
N ASP A 251 34.14 16.37 6.57
CA ASP A 251 32.96 17.07 6.01
C ASP A 251 31.75 16.10 5.91
N THR A 252 31.60 15.21 6.89
CA THR A 252 30.54 14.19 6.91
C THR A 252 29.24 14.81 7.39
N ASP A 253 28.19 14.71 6.56
CA ASP A 253 26.83 15.26 6.78
C ASP A 253 26.67 16.77 6.56
N ASP A 254 27.65 17.42 5.92
CA ASP A 254 27.63 18.87 5.68
C ASP A 254 27.10 19.28 4.30
N ASN A 255 26.85 18.34 3.39
CA ASN A 255 26.42 18.61 2.00
C ASN A 255 25.32 17.64 1.55
N ASP A 256 24.39 18.12 0.72
CA ASP A 256 23.26 17.36 0.18
C ASP A 256 23.69 16.08 -0.60
N GLU A 257 24.92 16.07 -1.14
CA GLU A 257 25.48 14.90 -1.83
C GLU A 257 25.86 13.75 -0.87
N CYS A 258 25.80 13.96 0.45
CA CYS A 258 26.11 12.95 1.45
C CYS A 258 24.97 11.95 1.67
N ASP A 259 23.73 12.32 1.35
CA ASP A 259 22.53 11.49 1.59
C ASP A 259 22.54 10.20 0.75
N ASP A 260 23.07 10.25 -0.46
CA ASP A 260 23.18 9.11 -1.38
C ASP A 260 24.62 8.57 -1.52
N CYS A 261 25.50 8.88 -0.56
CA CYS A 261 26.93 8.58 -0.70
C CYS A 261 27.25 7.10 -0.36
N PRO A 262 27.79 6.29 -1.30
CA PRO A 262 28.04 4.86 -1.09
C PRO A 262 29.21 4.55 -0.15
N VAL A 263 29.94 5.57 0.30
CA VAL A 263 31.04 5.46 1.27
C VAL A 263 30.75 6.23 2.56
N TRP A 264 29.49 6.59 2.80
CA TRP A 264 29.06 7.39 3.95
C TRP A 264 29.39 6.71 5.29
N GLU A 265 29.13 5.40 5.43
CA GLU A 265 29.45 4.63 6.64
C GLU A 265 30.94 4.71 6.98
N ALA A 266 31.81 4.47 6.00
CA ALA A 266 33.25 4.55 6.19
C ALA A 266 33.73 5.99 6.50
N CYS A 267 33.00 7.00 6.00
CA CYS A 267 33.28 8.41 6.28
C CYS A 267 32.94 8.78 7.72
N ILE A 268 31.84 8.24 8.28
CA ILE A 268 31.48 8.40 9.70
C ILE A 268 32.49 7.70 10.60
N ASP A 269 32.85 6.46 10.31
CA ASP A 269 33.84 5.71 11.09
C ASP A 269 35.18 6.46 11.19
N ALA A 270 35.61 7.07 10.08
CA ALA A 270 36.82 7.88 10.05
C ALA A 270 36.71 9.18 10.88
N LYS A 271 35.53 9.79 10.94
CA LYS A 271 35.24 10.98 11.78
C LYS A 271 35.28 10.62 13.27
N GLU A 272 34.67 9.50 13.67
CA GLU A 272 34.68 9.01 15.05
C GLU A 272 36.09 8.61 15.53
N ALA A 273 36.84 7.89 14.68
CA ALA A 273 38.22 7.50 14.99
C ALA A 273 39.16 8.71 15.17
N ARG A 274 38.85 9.86 14.56
CA ARG A 274 39.56 11.13 14.75
C ARG A 274 39.15 11.84 16.03
N GLY A 275 37.87 11.78 16.42
CA GLY A 275 37.37 12.38 17.66
C GLY A 275 37.84 11.67 18.94
N SER A 276 38.32 10.42 18.82
CA SER A 276 38.81 9.61 19.94
C SER A 276 40.31 9.78 20.26
N LYS A 277 41.02 10.68 19.56
CA LYS A 277 42.46 10.98 19.77
C LYS A 277 42.67 12.38 20.33
#